data_AF-A0A1H7IF02-F1
#
_entry.id   AF-A0A1H7IF02-F1
#
_cell.length_a   1.000
_cell.length_b   1.000
_cell.length_c   1.000
_cell.angle_alpha   90.00
_cell.angle_beta   90.00
_cell.angle_gamma   90.00
#
_symmetry.space_group_name_H-M   'P 1'
#
loop_
_entity.id
_entity.type
_entity.pdbx_description
1 polymer ?
#
loop_
_entity_poly.entity_id
_entity_poly.type
_entity_poly.pdbx_seq_one_letter_code
_entity_poly.pdbx_strand_id
1 'polypeptide(L)'
;MALTSIDRLGDYVLIALLRSDQGAGRPKEVISRIRETFGELLQPEDREPVRSEEGESTTSEMEEWERRTYVALRRLISAQWVRADRRRWQLTETGRSVGQEAEDRLEAPEDRPPVTRQPADRALVRPSVLANPLLDPDERARIGLPVDDDTAIPVLVELNVRYRGGVDEALHQLETIAREEAQMSADRVRAGRLTEDTVALRMSMRTMQRLVERDAAGTTAIRDRAIHRVWPDFPVQPLVDSSSRAVKADAARRAFSAYGDGIVWAVVDSGIDREHPHFTHGLTVDHDDVRDLHRDFTKSLHPGSDTAASALVDERGHGTHVAGIIAGQAPPGDSAIRVEVLRDRFADAEEHLPGPTNQRGFSRELLAGIAPRARLVSLKALPQEEDGQTSRVIAALRYVRELNAASDRLMRIHGVNLSVGYEFDPKWFACGQSPLCREVDRLVRTGVVVVVAAGNTGYGRLSAFVRQTSTGVGMTINDPGNAERAITVGATHRDRPHTYGVSYFSSKGPTGDGRAKPDLVAPGERIASCAAGAKAAAKVAGGRAPHVALYIEDSGTSMAAPHVSGAVAAFLSVRPEFIGQPERVKEIFCRSATSLGREHYFQGAGLLDLMRALQSV
;
A
#
# COMPACT_ATOMS: atom_id res chain seq x y z
N MET A 1 25.51 -32.50 1.96
CA MET A 1 24.41 -31.57 1.66
C MET A 1 23.31 -31.84 2.66
N ALA A 2 22.93 -30.82 3.42
CA ALA A 2 22.11 -30.92 4.63
C ALA A 2 20.72 -31.50 4.37
N LEU A 3 20.38 -32.58 5.08
CA LEU A 3 19.01 -33.08 5.16
C LEU A 3 18.19 -32.08 5.98
N THR A 4 17.21 -31.49 5.31
CA THR A 4 16.21 -30.55 5.80
C THR A 4 15.57 -30.99 7.12
N SER A 5 15.54 -30.07 8.09
CA SER A 5 14.79 -30.13 9.33
C SER A 5 13.41 -30.77 9.13
N ILE A 6 13.16 -31.89 9.78
CA ILE A 6 11.82 -32.48 9.93
C ILE A 6 11.12 -31.72 11.06
N ASP A 7 9.84 -31.38 10.88
CA ASP A 7 9.04 -30.80 11.98
C ASP A 7 8.96 -31.82 13.13
N ARG A 8 9.01 -31.39 14.40
CA ARG A 8 8.98 -32.30 15.59
C ARG A 8 7.88 -33.38 15.52
N LEU A 9 6.71 -33.04 14.98
CA LEU A 9 5.60 -33.99 14.78
C LEU A 9 5.97 -35.14 13.81
N GLY A 10 6.77 -34.87 12.77
CA GLY A 10 7.29 -35.86 11.85
C GLY A 10 8.30 -36.82 12.50
N ASP A 11 9.14 -36.31 13.40
CA ASP A 11 10.08 -37.13 14.18
C ASP A 11 9.31 -38.10 15.09
N TYR A 12 8.27 -37.64 15.78
CA TYR A 12 7.42 -38.51 16.60
C TYR A 12 6.71 -39.60 15.78
N VAL A 13 6.26 -39.29 14.56
CA VAL A 13 5.64 -40.28 13.65
C VAL A 13 6.65 -41.33 13.21
N LEU A 14 7.89 -40.92 12.89
CA LEU A 14 8.96 -41.85 12.50
C LEU A 14 9.36 -42.78 13.66
N ILE A 15 9.55 -42.23 14.87
CA ILE A 15 9.92 -43.02 16.06
C ILE A 15 8.78 -43.99 16.43
N ALA A 16 7.52 -43.55 16.36
CA ALA A 16 6.37 -44.41 16.63
C ALA A 16 6.25 -45.57 15.63
N LEU A 17 6.56 -45.33 14.35
CA LEU A 17 6.61 -46.38 13.33
C LEU A 17 7.83 -47.31 13.53
N LEU A 18 8.97 -46.78 13.97
CA LEU A 18 10.19 -47.54 14.23
C LEU A 18 10.04 -48.50 15.42
N ARG A 19 9.47 -48.03 16.53
CA ARG A 19 9.18 -48.84 17.74
C ARG A 19 8.06 -49.88 17.54
N SER A 20 7.43 -49.91 16.37
CA SER A 20 6.37 -50.83 16.03
C SER A 20 6.93 -52.08 15.31
N ASP A 21 7.61 -52.92 16.07
CA ASP A 21 8.56 -53.96 15.61
C ASP A 21 7.96 -55.14 14.80
N GLN A 22 6.70 -55.07 14.37
CA GLN A 22 6.05 -56.08 13.53
C GLN A 22 4.95 -55.43 12.66
N GLY A 23 5.32 -54.54 11.75
CA GLY A 23 4.43 -54.02 10.69
C GLY A 23 3.08 -53.53 11.21
N ALA A 24 3.09 -52.51 12.06
CA ALA A 24 1.91 -52.14 12.80
C ALA A 24 0.91 -51.30 11.99
N GLY A 25 -0.24 -51.92 11.76
CA GLY A 25 -1.52 -51.30 12.12
C GLY A 25 -2.15 -50.31 11.16
N ARG A 26 -3.46 -50.15 11.31
CA ARG A 26 -4.23 -49.15 10.55
C ARG A 26 -3.81 -47.74 10.99
N PRO A 27 -3.98 -46.71 10.14
CA PRO A 27 -3.68 -45.31 10.43
C PRO A 27 -4.01 -44.84 11.85
N LYS A 28 -5.18 -45.25 12.37
CA LYS A 28 -5.68 -44.87 13.70
C LYS A 28 -4.89 -45.47 14.86
N GLU A 29 -4.29 -46.65 14.70
CA GLU A 29 -3.50 -47.31 15.75
C GLU A 29 -2.15 -46.63 15.95
N VAL A 30 -1.53 -46.16 14.85
CA VAL A 30 -0.27 -45.38 14.89
C VAL A 30 -0.51 -44.04 15.59
N ILE A 31 -1.63 -43.38 15.27
CA ILE A 31 -2.00 -42.10 15.90
C ILE A 31 -2.25 -42.27 17.41
N SER A 32 -2.92 -43.34 17.83
CA SER A 32 -3.15 -43.65 19.26
C SER A 32 -1.83 -43.85 20.01
N ARG A 33 -0.87 -44.56 19.42
CA ARG A 33 0.43 -44.83 20.05
C ARG A 33 1.32 -43.61 20.19
N ILE A 34 1.28 -42.68 19.23
CA ILE A 34 2.02 -41.41 19.34
C ILE A 34 1.53 -40.65 20.57
N ARG A 35 0.22 -40.64 20.81
CA ARG A 35 -0.37 -40.00 21.98
C ARG A 35 0.00 -40.70 23.29
N GLU A 36 -0.02 -42.03 23.33
CA GLU A 36 0.39 -42.80 24.51
C GLU A 36 1.88 -42.64 24.84
N THR A 37 2.74 -42.59 23.83
CA THR A 37 4.20 -42.61 24.01
C THR A 37 4.79 -41.21 24.21
N PHE A 38 4.26 -40.20 23.52
CA PHE A 38 4.83 -38.85 23.50
C PHE A 38 3.87 -37.79 24.03
N GLY A 39 2.72 -38.19 24.57
CA GLY A 39 1.66 -37.28 25.04
C GLY A 39 2.14 -36.20 25.99
N GLU A 40 3.09 -36.50 26.87
CA GLU A 40 3.66 -35.55 27.83
C GLU A 40 4.80 -34.68 27.24
N LEU A 41 5.41 -35.11 26.13
CA LEU A 41 6.52 -34.43 25.42
C LEU A 41 6.04 -33.51 24.29
N LEU A 42 4.80 -33.66 23.84
CA LEU A 42 4.19 -32.80 22.83
C LEU A 42 4.01 -31.37 23.39
N GLN A 43 4.42 -30.35 22.65
CA GLN A 43 4.23 -28.95 23.03
C GLN A 43 2.72 -28.61 23.09
N PRO A 44 2.26 -27.63 23.89
CA PRO A 44 0.85 -27.25 23.95
C PRO A 44 0.25 -26.89 22.57
N GLU A 45 1.07 -26.29 21.70
CA GLU A 45 0.75 -25.92 20.30
C GLU A 45 0.55 -27.15 19.38
N ASP A 46 1.12 -28.28 19.77
CA ASP A 46 0.88 -29.58 19.14
C ASP A 46 -0.30 -30.32 19.79
N ARG A 47 -0.83 -29.81 20.91
CA ARG A 47 -1.95 -30.40 21.67
C ARG A 47 -3.32 -29.76 21.44
N GLU A 48 -3.39 -28.48 21.11
CA GLU A 48 -4.67 -27.73 21.05
C GLU A 48 -5.04 -27.25 19.64
N PRO A 49 -6.34 -27.23 19.28
CA PRO A 49 -6.81 -26.66 18.02
C PRO A 49 -6.82 -25.13 18.03
N VAL A 50 -6.64 -24.53 16.85
CA VAL A 50 -6.92 -23.10 16.63
C VAL A 50 -8.43 -22.87 16.75
N ARG A 51 -8.85 -22.01 17.67
CA ARG A 51 -10.27 -21.64 17.83
C ARG A 51 -10.78 -20.93 16.57
N SER A 52 -11.84 -21.44 15.96
CA SER A 52 -12.66 -20.70 15.00
C SER A 52 -13.63 -19.78 15.76
N GLU A 53 -13.70 -18.51 15.35
CA GLU A 53 -14.79 -17.61 15.71
C GLU A 53 -16.06 -18.08 15.02
N GLU A 54 -16.78 -19.02 15.64
CA GLU A 54 -18.24 -19.17 15.61
C GLU A 54 -18.58 -20.43 16.41
N GLY A 55 -19.41 -20.24 17.44
CA GLY A 55 -19.71 -21.27 18.41
C GLY A 55 -20.71 -22.29 17.89
N GLU A 56 -20.27 -23.53 17.74
CA GLU A 56 -21.11 -24.73 17.85
C GLU A 56 -20.22 -25.92 18.24
N SER A 57 -20.43 -26.46 19.46
CA SER A 57 -19.74 -27.67 19.90
C SER A 57 -20.44 -28.90 19.34
N THR A 58 -19.84 -29.58 18.37
CA THR A 58 -20.06 -31.01 18.12
C THR A 58 -18.83 -31.66 17.46
N THR A 59 -18.31 -32.73 18.08
CA THR A 59 -17.53 -33.83 17.44
C THR A 59 -16.23 -33.57 16.66
N SER A 60 -15.54 -32.42 16.82
CA SER A 60 -14.39 -32.05 15.94
C SER A 60 -12.97 -32.08 16.57
N GLU A 61 -12.80 -32.36 17.87
CA GLU A 61 -11.46 -32.38 18.49
C GLU A 61 -10.54 -33.50 17.97
N MET A 62 -11.13 -34.64 17.58
CA MET A 62 -10.38 -35.81 17.12
C MET A 62 -9.94 -35.70 15.65
N GLU A 63 -10.65 -34.91 14.83
CA GLU A 63 -10.43 -34.86 13.37
C GLU A 63 -9.22 -33.99 12.98
N GLU A 64 -8.92 -32.91 13.71
CA GLU A 64 -7.85 -31.97 13.33
C GLU A 64 -6.44 -32.48 13.69
N TRP A 65 -6.28 -33.14 14.84
CA TRP A 65 -5.02 -33.84 15.17
C TRP A 65 -4.75 -34.98 14.19
N GLU A 66 -5.78 -35.80 13.91
CA GLU A 66 -5.69 -36.87 12.92
C GLU A 66 -5.29 -36.30 11.55
N ARG A 67 -5.85 -35.15 11.15
CA ARG A 67 -5.50 -34.43 9.92
C ARG A 67 -4.04 -33.95 9.92
N ARG A 68 -3.55 -33.31 10.98
CA ARG A 68 -2.14 -32.86 11.08
C ARG A 68 -1.16 -34.03 11.02
N THR A 69 -1.46 -35.11 11.72
CA THR A 69 -0.64 -36.34 11.70
C THR A 69 -0.65 -36.98 10.32
N TYR A 70 -1.80 -36.97 9.63
CA TYR A 70 -1.92 -37.47 8.25
C TYR A 70 -1.16 -36.60 7.24
N VAL A 71 -1.12 -35.27 7.43
CA VAL A 71 -0.32 -34.35 6.62
C VAL A 71 1.17 -34.58 6.84
N ALA A 72 1.61 -34.77 8.09
CA ALA A 72 3.00 -35.11 8.40
C ALA A 72 3.39 -36.43 7.71
N LEU A 73 2.54 -37.46 7.81
CA LEU A 73 2.76 -38.74 7.15
C LEU A 73 2.81 -38.64 5.62
N ARG A 74 1.93 -37.83 5.00
CA ARG A 74 1.98 -37.58 3.55
C ARG A 74 3.32 -37.00 3.12
N ARG A 75 3.93 -36.13 3.92
CA ARG A 75 5.28 -35.60 3.65
C ARG A 75 6.34 -36.71 3.76
N LEU A 76 6.24 -37.58 4.76
CA LEU A 76 7.15 -38.74 4.91
C LEU A 76 7.00 -39.76 3.76
N ILE A 77 5.79 -39.94 3.24
CA ILE A 77 5.52 -40.78 2.05
C ILE A 77 6.12 -40.12 0.79
N SER A 78 5.92 -38.81 0.60
CA SER A 78 6.53 -38.06 -0.51
C SER A 78 8.06 -38.07 -0.45
N ALA A 79 8.63 -38.08 0.75
CA ALA A 79 10.07 -38.22 0.98
C ALA A 79 10.60 -39.66 0.82
N GLN A 80 9.73 -40.62 0.48
CA GLN A 80 10.05 -42.05 0.34
C GLN A 80 10.58 -42.72 1.62
N TRP A 81 10.34 -42.13 2.78
CA TRP A 81 10.73 -42.69 4.09
C TRP A 81 9.68 -43.65 4.65
N VAL A 82 8.42 -43.50 4.22
CA VAL A 82 7.30 -44.38 4.57
C VAL A 82 6.63 -44.89 3.30
N ARG A 83 6.44 -46.20 3.21
CA ARG A 83 5.62 -46.85 2.18
C ARG A 83 4.24 -47.13 2.73
N ALA A 84 3.21 -46.63 2.04
CA ALA A 84 1.81 -46.91 2.36
C ALA A 84 1.25 -47.97 1.39
N ASP A 85 0.81 -49.11 1.93
CA ASP A 85 -0.06 -50.06 1.23
C ASP A 85 -1.50 -49.86 1.77
N ARG A 86 -2.52 -50.26 1.00
CA ARG A 86 -3.96 -50.04 1.27
C ARG A 86 -4.44 -50.45 2.66
N ARG A 87 -3.63 -51.13 3.47
CA ARG A 87 -3.93 -51.54 4.85
C ARG A 87 -2.80 -51.35 5.88
N ARG A 88 -1.58 -50.92 5.49
CA ARG A 88 -0.42 -50.82 6.41
C ARG A 88 0.56 -49.73 6.01
N TRP A 89 1.21 -49.12 7.00
CA TRP A 89 2.33 -48.20 6.80
C TRP A 89 3.63 -48.89 7.23
N GLN A 90 4.67 -48.80 6.40
CA GLN A 90 5.97 -49.46 6.64
C GLN A 90 7.11 -48.49 6.37
N LEU A 91 8.09 -48.44 7.27
CA LEU A 91 9.32 -47.69 7.04
C LEU A 91 10.15 -48.34 5.93
N THR A 92 10.66 -47.52 5.02
CA THR A 92 11.72 -47.92 4.08
C THR A 92 13.06 -48.03 4.83
N GLU A 93 14.08 -48.58 4.18
CA GLU A 93 15.41 -48.70 4.76
C GLU A 93 16.01 -47.33 5.13
N THR A 94 15.80 -46.33 4.25
CA THR A 94 16.12 -44.93 4.53
C THR A 94 15.27 -44.35 5.67
N GLY A 95 13.97 -44.67 5.73
CA GLY A 95 13.10 -44.23 6.82
C GLY A 95 13.48 -44.78 8.20
N ARG A 96 14.02 -46.01 8.27
CA ARG A 96 14.54 -46.57 9.52
C ARG A 96 15.77 -45.83 10.01
N SER A 97 16.74 -45.55 9.13
CA SER A 97 17.94 -44.79 9.47
C SER A 97 17.60 -43.40 10.03
N VAL A 98 16.68 -42.69 9.37
CA VAL A 98 16.24 -41.35 9.82
C VAL A 98 15.44 -41.44 11.12
N GLY A 99 14.61 -42.48 11.30
CA GLY A 99 13.90 -42.72 12.56
C GLY A 99 14.84 -42.99 13.73
N GLN A 100 15.94 -43.73 13.49
CA GLN A 100 16.94 -44.04 14.50
C GLN A 100 17.72 -42.79 14.92
N GLU A 101 18.11 -41.94 13.97
CA GLU A 101 18.71 -40.62 14.25
C GLU A 101 17.77 -39.67 15.00
N ALA A 102 16.45 -39.80 14.80
CA ALA A 102 15.46 -39.03 15.55
C ALA A 102 15.32 -39.56 16.99
N GLU A 103 15.38 -40.87 17.18
CA GLU A 103 15.36 -41.53 18.49
C GLU A 103 16.62 -41.20 19.30
N ASP A 104 17.81 -41.26 18.68
CA ASP A 104 19.08 -40.88 19.30
C ASP A 104 19.10 -39.40 19.72
N ARG A 105 18.49 -38.50 18.93
CA ARG A 105 18.32 -37.09 19.29
C ARG A 105 17.35 -36.88 20.46
N LEU A 106 16.42 -37.80 20.67
CA LEU A 106 15.44 -37.75 21.74
C LEU A 106 15.97 -38.35 23.05
N GLU A 107 16.85 -39.35 22.95
CA GLU A 107 17.45 -40.08 24.08
C GLU A 107 18.84 -39.57 24.48
N ALA A 108 19.45 -38.69 23.67
CA ALA A 108 20.70 -38.03 24.05
C ALA A 108 20.51 -37.26 25.37
N PRO A 109 21.31 -37.54 26.43
CA PRO A 109 21.29 -36.76 27.64
C PRO A 109 21.64 -35.33 27.25
N GLU A 110 20.78 -34.37 27.61
CA GLU A 110 21.07 -32.95 27.44
C GLU A 110 22.37 -32.65 28.19
N ASP A 111 23.48 -32.61 27.45
CA ASP A 111 24.76 -32.07 27.89
C ASP A 111 24.57 -30.55 28.00
N ARG A 112 23.81 -30.14 29.01
CA ARG A 112 23.72 -28.75 29.43
C ARG A 112 25.10 -28.39 29.95
N PRO A 113 25.82 -27.46 29.32
CA PRO A 113 26.98 -26.87 29.99
C PRO A 113 26.49 -26.33 31.34
N PRO A 114 27.34 -26.32 32.38
CA PRO A 114 26.94 -25.87 33.70
C PRO A 114 26.29 -24.51 33.53
N VAL A 115 25.02 -24.42 33.89
CA VAL A 115 24.36 -23.14 34.13
C VAL A 115 25.12 -22.56 35.30
N THR A 116 26.18 -21.82 35.00
CA THR A 116 26.57 -20.69 35.83
C THR A 116 25.26 -19.97 36.07
N ARG A 117 24.83 -19.91 37.32
CA ARG A 117 23.86 -18.92 37.77
C ARG A 117 24.49 -17.56 37.47
N GLN A 118 24.42 -17.15 36.21
CA GLN A 118 24.41 -15.76 35.85
C GLN A 118 23.17 -15.18 36.54
N PRO A 119 23.32 -14.00 37.18
CA PRO A 119 22.25 -13.40 37.94
C PRO A 119 20.99 -13.26 37.07
N ALA A 120 19.84 -13.30 37.74
CA ALA A 120 18.50 -13.46 37.20
C ALA A 120 17.99 -12.30 36.30
N ASP A 121 18.81 -11.77 35.40
CA ASP A 121 18.49 -10.51 34.69
C ASP A 121 18.03 -10.68 33.24
N ARG A 122 18.09 -11.88 32.63
CA ARG A 122 17.70 -12.04 31.19
C ARG A 122 16.27 -12.53 30.92
N ALA A 123 15.43 -12.71 31.95
CA ALA A 123 14.09 -13.29 31.81
C ALA A 123 12.93 -12.28 31.58
N LEU A 124 13.22 -10.98 31.47
CA LEU A 124 12.19 -9.92 31.45
C LEU A 124 12.02 -9.20 30.10
N VAL A 125 12.93 -9.41 29.16
CA VAL A 125 12.84 -8.88 27.80
C VAL A 125 12.01 -9.82 26.92
N ARG A 126 10.68 -9.83 27.11
CA ARG A 126 9.76 -10.57 26.24
C ARG A 126 9.51 -9.79 24.94
N PRO A 127 9.31 -10.47 23.78
CA PRO A 127 8.83 -9.87 22.52
C PRO A 127 7.54 -9.06 22.63
N SER A 128 6.82 -9.21 23.75
CA SER A 128 5.57 -8.51 24.04
C SER A 128 5.78 -7.03 24.42
N VAL A 129 6.94 -6.65 24.96
CA VAL A 129 7.21 -5.27 25.42
C VAL A 129 8.21 -4.56 24.51
N LEU A 130 9.33 -5.20 24.17
CA LEU A 130 10.26 -4.70 23.16
C LEU A 130 9.87 -5.28 21.80
N ALA A 131 9.57 -4.43 20.83
CA ALA A 131 9.19 -4.89 19.50
C ALA A 131 10.33 -5.71 18.86
N ASN A 132 9.98 -6.80 18.17
CA ASN A 132 10.93 -7.71 17.49
C ASN A 132 12.06 -7.01 16.68
N PRO A 133 11.79 -5.91 15.94
CA PRO A 133 12.84 -5.23 15.18
C PRO A 133 13.95 -4.60 16.03
N LEU A 134 13.75 -4.45 17.34
CA LEU A 134 14.78 -3.99 18.29
C LEU A 134 15.61 -5.15 18.85
N LEU A 135 15.04 -6.36 18.92
CA LEU A 135 15.63 -7.51 19.59
C LEU A 135 16.62 -8.27 18.70
N ASP A 136 16.37 -8.31 17.39
CA ASP A 136 17.18 -9.05 16.42
C ASP A 136 18.21 -8.11 15.74
N PRO A 137 19.53 -8.33 15.95
CA PRO A 137 20.58 -7.57 15.26
C PRO A 137 20.51 -7.65 13.72
N ASP A 138 20.08 -8.79 13.16
CA ASP A 138 19.93 -8.95 11.71
C ASP A 138 18.73 -8.15 11.19
N GLU A 139 17.64 -8.10 11.97
CA GLU A 139 16.49 -7.25 11.66
C GLU A 139 16.83 -5.77 11.78
N ARG A 140 17.61 -5.36 12.80
CA ARG A 140 18.15 -3.98 12.94
C ARG A 140 18.99 -3.58 11.72
N ALA A 141 19.88 -4.47 11.26
CA ALA A 141 20.65 -4.27 10.05
C ALA A 141 19.75 -4.12 8.82
N ARG A 142 18.72 -4.97 8.66
CA ARG A 142 17.76 -4.90 7.55
C ARG A 142 16.99 -3.59 7.48
N ILE A 143 16.67 -2.99 8.63
CA ILE A 143 15.91 -1.73 8.72
C ILE A 143 16.77 -0.48 8.90
N GLY A 144 18.10 -0.61 8.81
CA GLY A 144 19.04 0.52 8.87
C GLY A 144 19.23 1.12 10.26
N LEU A 145 18.98 0.35 11.32
CA LEU A 145 19.33 0.71 12.69
C LEU A 145 20.74 0.20 13.04
N PRO A 146 21.46 0.84 13.99
CA PRO A 146 22.69 0.32 14.55
C PRO A 146 22.53 -1.11 15.08
N VAL A 147 23.46 -1.98 14.71
CA VAL A 147 23.48 -3.39 15.10
C VAL A 147 24.04 -3.55 16.52
N ASP A 148 24.85 -2.60 16.98
CA ASP A 148 25.37 -2.56 18.33
C ASP A 148 24.30 -2.13 19.35
N ASP A 149 24.48 -2.53 20.60
CA ASP A 149 23.51 -2.30 21.68
C ASP A 149 23.76 -0.98 22.44
N ASP A 150 24.88 -0.30 22.17
CA ASP A 150 25.34 0.88 22.90
C ASP A 150 24.98 2.18 22.20
N THR A 151 24.72 2.17 20.90
CA THR A 151 24.28 3.35 20.14
C THR A 151 22.83 3.69 20.43
N ALA A 152 22.59 4.93 20.89
CA ALA A 152 21.24 5.43 21.14
C ALA A 152 20.45 5.68 19.85
N ILE A 153 19.24 5.14 19.79
CA ILE A 153 18.29 5.30 18.68
C ILE A 153 17.01 6.00 19.17
N PRO A 154 16.25 6.69 18.31
CA PRO A 154 14.97 7.24 18.69
C PRO A 154 13.94 6.09 18.83
N VAL A 155 13.10 6.15 19.86
CA VAL A 155 12.10 5.14 20.21
C VAL A 155 10.79 5.79 20.66
N LEU A 156 9.68 5.10 20.45
CA LEU A 156 8.37 5.46 20.97
C LEU A 156 8.00 4.50 22.09
N VAL A 157 7.64 5.02 23.26
CA VAL A 157 7.19 4.24 24.41
C VAL A 157 5.69 4.47 24.60
N GLU A 158 4.94 3.38 24.51
CA GLU A 158 3.51 3.33 24.76
C GLU A 158 3.27 3.02 26.24
N LEU A 159 2.55 3.92 26.92
CA LEU A 159 2.19 3.84 28.31
C LEU A 159 1.01 2.87 28.49
N ASN A 160 1.02 2.15 29.60
CA ASN A 160 -0.05 1.24 29.94
C ASN A 160 -1.28 2.00 30.44
N VAL A 161 -2.29 2.14 29.59
CA VAL A 161 -3.57 2.79 29.93
C VAL A 161 -4.35 2.08 31.05
N ARG A 162 -3.99 0.84 31.38
CA ARG A 162 -4.57 0.06 32.50
C ARG A 162 -3.71 0.10 33.76
N TYR A 163 -2.69 0.95 33.80
CA TYR A 163 -1.85 1.12 34.97
C TYR A 163 -2.70 1.55 36.18
N ARG A 164 -2.44 0.97 37.35
CA ARG A 164 -3.27 1.14 38.55
C ARG A 164 -3.36 2.61 39.01
N GLY A 165 -2.33 3.41 38.75
CA GLY A 165 -2.30 4.85 39.04
C GLY A 165 -2.85 5.75 37.93
N GLY A 166 -3.30 5.18 36.80
CA GLY A 166 -3.69 5.94 35.61
C GLY A 166 -2.51 6.34 34.73
N VAL A 167 -2.79 6.96 33.58
CA VAL A 167 -1.79 7.22 32.53
C VAL A 167 -0.74 8.25 32.97
N ASP A 168 -1.13 9.27 33.74
CA ASP A 168 -0.20 10.30 34.20
C ASP A 168 0.78 9.75 35.25
N GLU A 169 0.34 8.84 36.12
CA GLU A 169 1.23 8.16 37.07
C GLU A 169 2.17 7.17 36.36
N ALA A 170 1.69 6.49 35.30
CA ALA A 170 2.53 5.67 34.44
C ALA A 170 3.61 6.50 33.73
N LEU A 171 3.25 7.70 33.25
CA LEU A 171 4.20 8.65 32.68
C LEU A 171 5.25 9.07 33.73
N HIS A 172 4.81 9.40 34.95
CA HIS A 172 5.72 9.80 36.03
C HIS A 172 6.71 8.69 36.39
N GLN A 173 6.24 7.44 36.47
CA GLN A 173 7.09 6.28 36.72
C GLN A 173 8.10 6.07 35.58
N LEU A 174 7.67 6.14 34.32
CA LEU A 174 8.55 6.05 33.16
C LEU A 174 9.62 7.15 33.17
N GLU A 175 9.23 8.41 33.41
CA GLU A 175 10.16 9.54 33.48
C GLU A 175 11.17 9.39 34.61
N THR A 176 10.75 8.83 35.74
CA THR A 176 11.62 8.57 36.90
C THR A 176 12.66 7.52 36.56
N ILE A 177 12.25 6.35 36.06
CA ILE A 177 13.15 5.28 35.65
C ILE A 177 14.09 5.75 34.53
N ALA A 178 13.56 6.47 33.54
CA ALA A 178 14.36 7.00 32.43
C ALA A 178 15.38 8.05 32.89
N ARG A 179 15.03 8.92 33.86
CA ARG A 179 15.95 9.93 34.41
C ARG A 179 17.07 9.29 35.22
N GLU A 180 16.76 8.26 36.01
CA GLU A 180 17.77 7.51 36.76
C GLU A 180 18.75 6.77 35.83
N GLU A 181 18.25 6.14 34.76
CA GLU A 181 19.11 5.49 33.76
C GLU A 181 19.92 6.50 32.93
N ALA A 182 19.36 7.67 32.62
CA ALA A 182 20.04 8.74 31.87
C ALA A 182 21.13 9.46 32.68
N GLN A 183 21.13 9.39 34.01
CA GLN A 183 22.25 9.86 34.83
C GLN A 183 23.47 8.93 34.76
N MET A 184 23.27 7.68 34.33
CA MET A 184 24.28 6.62 34.25
C MET A 184 24.83 6.40 32.83
N SER A 185 24.15 6.90 31.80
CA SER A 185 24.48 6.77 30.37
C SER A 185 24.29 8.17 29.77
N ALA A 186 25.30 8.74 29.10
CA ALA A 186 25.34 10.15 28.66
C ALA A 186 24.31 10.53 27.56
N ASP A 187 23.07 10.08 27.67
CA ASP A 187 21.98 10.25 26.73
C ASP A 187 21.10 11.44 27.11
N ARG A 188 20.94 12.39 26.17
CA ARG A 188 20.06 13.54 26.33
C ARG A 188 18.60 13.11 26.14
N VAL A 189 17.90 12.88 27.24
CA VAL A 189 16.45 12.65 27.25
C VAL A 189 15.72 13.99 27.03
N ARG A 190 15.09 14.16 25.86
CA ARG A 190 13.93 15.05 25.69
C ARG A 190 12.69 14.17 25.67
N ALA A 191 12.14 13.86 26.84
CA ALA A 191 10.84 13.21 26.95
C ALA A 191 9.78 14.24 26.56
N GLY A 192 9.25 14.10 25.35
CA GLY A 192 8.07 14.84 24.90
C GLY A 192 6.91 13.87 24.83
N ARG A 193 5.88 14.08 25.66
CA ARG A 193 4.59 13.40 25.51
C ARG A 193 4.04 13.75 24.12
N LEU A 194 3.89 12.75 23.25
CA LEU A 194 3.40 12.92 21.88
C LEU A 194 1.86 12.88 21.84
N THR A 195 1.27 11.98 22.62
CA THR A 195 -0.18 11.79 22.78
C THR A 195 -0.49 11.49 24.26
N GLU A 196 -1.76 11.31 24.61
CA GLU A 196 -2.15 10.95 25.98
C GLU A 196 -1.39 9.72 26.50
N ASP A 197 -1.05 8.74 25.66
CA ASP A 197 -0.45 7.46 26.04
C ASP A 197 0.92 7.17 25.40
N THR A 198 1.50 8.08 24.61
CA THR A 198 2.76 7.81 23.88
C THR A 198 3.84 8.86 24.17
N VAL A 199 5.07 8.41 24.41
CA VAL A 199 6.23 9.24 24.73
C VAL A 199 7.37 8.98 23.75
N ALA A 200 7.95 10.04 23.18
CA ALA A 200 9.18 9.92 22.39
C ALA A 200 10.42 9.98 23.29
N LEU A 201 11.33 9.02 23.12
CA LEU A 201 12.60 8.95 23.85
C LEU A 201 13.74 8.61 22.87
N ARG A 202 14.98 8.80 23.33
CA ARG A 202 16.18 8.38 22.59
C ARG A 202 17.10 7.64 23.54
N MET A 203 17.37 6.37 23.26
CA MET A 203 18.12 5.49 24.16
C MET A 203 18.75 4.32 23.40
N SER A 204 19.80 3.71 23.96
CA SER A 204 20.45 2.52 23.42
C SER A 204 19.70 1.23 23.78
N MET A 205 19.96 0.13 23.07
CA MET A 205 19.27 -1.14 23.34
C MET A 205 19.53 -1.63 24.77
N ARG A 206 20.76 -1.43 25.27
CA ARG A 206 21.10 -1.73 26.67
C ARG A 206 20.28 -0.91 27.67
N THR A 207 20.00 0.35 27.36
CA THR A 207 19.16 1.20 28.20
C THR A 207 17.68 0.81 28.11
N MET A 208 17.18 0.40 26.94
CA MET A 208 15.81 -0.11 26.78
C MET A 208 15.57 -1.37 27.62
N GLN A 209 16.52 -2.31 27.62
CA GLN A 209 16.40 -3.56 28.38
C GLN A 209 16.34 -3.28 29.90
N ARG A 210 17.26 -2.46 30.41
CA ARG A 210 17.28 -2.06 31.82
C ARG A 210 16.01 -1.32 32.24
N LEU A 211 15.51 -0.44 31.38
CA LEU A 211 14.28 0.31 31.63
C LEU A 211 13.06 -0.62 31.73
N VAL A 212 12.93 -1.59 30.82
CA VAL A 212 11.85 -2.61 30.87
C VAL A 212 12.01 -3.54 32.07
N GLU A 213 13.23 -3.94 32.41
CA GLU A 213 13.53 -4.78 33.57
C GLU A 213 13.18 -4.07 34.89
N ARG A 214 13.51 -2.78 35.02
CA ARG A 214 13.19 -1.97 36.21
C ARG A 214 11.71 -1.67 36.33
N ASP A 215 11.00 -1.44 35.23
CA ASP A 215 9.53 -1.30 35.25
C ASP A 215 8.82 -2.60 35.65
N ALA A 216 9.39 -3.75 35.28
CA ALA A 216 8.87 -5.06 35.66
C ALA A 216 9.39 -5.55 37.02
N ALA A 217 10.31 -4.83 37.66
CA ALA A 217 10.96 -5.26 38.89
C ALA A 217 9.93 -5.34 40.03
N GLY A 218 9.80 -6.53 40.62
CA GLY A 218 8.90 -6.75 41.76
C GLY A 218 7.43 -6.98 41.42
N THR A 219 7.04 -7.06 40.13
CA THR A 219 5.64 -7.40 39.76
C THR A 219 5.50 -8.22 38.47
N THR A 220 4.63 -9.23 38.53
CA THR A 220 4.16 -10.00 37.36
C THR A 220 2.83 -9.50 36.81
N ALA A 221 2.16 -8.58 37.52
CA ALA A 221 0.85 -8.09 37.14
C ALA A 221 0.97 -6.98 36.09
N ILE A 222 0.26 -7.13 34.97
CA ILE A 222 0.27 -6.16 33.87
C ILE A 222 -0.18 -4.77 34.33
N ARG A 223 -1.09 -4.67 35.31
CA ARG A 223 -1.61 -3.39 35.82
C ARG A 223 -0.62 -2.59 36.69
N ASP A 224 0.51 -3.18 37.06
CA ASP A 224 1.53 -2.53 37.88
C ASP A 224 2.78 -2.15 37.05
N ARG A 225 2.71 -2.28 35.72
CA ARG A 225 3.77 -1.90 34.78
C ARG A 225 3.38 -0.62 34.06
N ALA A 226 4.25 0.38 34.06
CA ALA A 226 4.00 1.64 33.37
C ALA A 226 4.15 1.49 31.85
N ILE A 227 5.02 0.58 31.40
CA ILE A 227 5.34 0.40 29.99
C ILE A 227 4.44 -0.68 29.39
N HIS A 228 3.66 -0.30 28.38
CA HIS A 228 2.95 -1.28 27.54
C HIS A 228 3.89 -1.85 26.49
N ARG A 229 4.56 -0.97 25.72
CA ARG A 229 5.40 -1.37 24.60
C ARG A 229 6.43 -0.31 24.21
N VAL A 230 7.56 -0.76 23.67
CA VAL A 230 8.64 0.08 23.12
C VAL A 230 8.83 -0.25 21.65
N TRP A 231 8.77 0.79 20.83
CA TRP A 231 8.86 0.74 19.38
C TRP A 231 10.08 1.52 18.88
N PRO A 232 10.73 1.11 17.78
CA PRO A 232 11.64 2.01 17.07
C PRO A 232 10.85 3.23 16.56
N ASP A 233 11.38 4.43 16.77
CA ASP A 233 10.88 5.63 16.10
C ASP A 233 11.47 5.65 14.69
N PHE A 234 10.75 4.98 13.78
CA PHE A 234 11.25 4.74 12.43
C PHE A 234 11.53 6.07 11.71
N PRO A 235 12.72 6.26 11.12
CA PRO A 235 12.92 7.37 10.20
C PRO A 235 11.95 7.22 9.02
N VAL A 236 10.96 8.11 8.93
CA VAL A 236 9.98 8.12 7.84
C VAL A 236 10.67 8.60 6.56
N GLN A 237 11.02 7.66 5.68
CA GLN A 237 11.60 7.96 4.37
C GLN A 237 10.51 8.25 3.32
N PRO A 238 10.73 9.17 2.38
CA PRO A 238 9.85 9.31 1.22
C PRO A 238 10.11 8.12 0.27
N LEU A 239 9.06 7.37 -0.04
CA LEU A 239 9.07 6.17 -0.87
C LEU A 239 8.45 6.52 -2.24
N VAL A 240 9.27 7.09 -3.10
CA VAL A 240 8.91 7.87 -4.30
C VAL A 240 8.63 6.99 -5.53
N ASP A 241 8.84 5.67 -5.44
CA ASP A 241 8.69 4.67 -6.52
C ASP A 241 7.62 3.58 -6.23
N SER A 242 6.95 3.63 -5.07
CA SER A 242 6.11 2.52 -4.58
C SER A 242 4.76 2.38 -5.28
N SER A 243 4.20 3.46 -5.83
CA SER A 243 2.84 3.44 -6.38
C SER A 243 2.72 2.59 -7.65
N SER A 244 3.76 2.58 -8.51
CA SER A 244 3.80 1.74 -9.72
C SER A 244 3.84 0.24 -9.38
N ARG A 245 4.53 -0.14 -8.29
CA ARG A 245 4.58 -1.52 -7.79
C ARG A 245 3.27 -1.94 -7.14
N ALA A 246 2.62 -1.04 -6.40
CA ALA A 246 1.33 -1.32 -5.77
C ALA A 246 0.26 -1.74 -6.79
N VAL A 247 0.25 -1.10 -7.98
CA VAL A 247 -0.66 -1.44 -9.09
C VAL A 247 -0.10 -2.47 -10.06
N LYS A 248 1.11 -3.00 -9.78
CA LYS A 248 1.84 -4.02 -10.56
C LYS A 248 2.16 -3.60 -12.00
N ALA A 249 2.33 -2.31 -12.25
CA ALA A 249 2.65 -1.77 -13.57
C ALA A 249 4.07 -2.10 -14.03
N ASP A 250 5.03 -2.20 -13.11
CA ASP A 250 6.39 -2.63 -13.41
C ASP A 250 6.44 -4.10 -13.86
N ALA A 251 5.69 -4.97 -13.19
CA ALA A 251 5.53 -6.37 -13.60
C ALA A 251 4.86 -6.48 -14.97
N ALA A 252 3.79 -5.71 -15.23
CA ALA A 252 3.09 -5.71 -16.51
C ALA A 252 3.97 -5.25 -17.68
N ARG A 253 4.77 -4.20 -17.48
CA ARG A 253 5.75 -3.73 -18.46
C ARG A 253 6.78 -4.82 -18.78
N ARG A 254 7.32 -5.50 -17.77
CA ARG A 254 8.31 -6.57 -17.97
C ARG A 254 7.72 -7.83 -18.62
N ALA A 255 6.51 -8.23 -18.24
CA ALA A 255 5.91 -9.48 -18.70
C ALA A 255 5.19 -9.36 -20.05
N PHE A 256 4.54 -8.22 -20.31
CA PHE A 256 3.65 -8.04 -21.46
C PHE A 256 4.06 -6.88 -22.38
N SER A 257 5.17 -6.19 -22.10
CA SER A 257 5.52 -4.94 -22.80
C SER A 257 4.40 -3.90 -22.76
N ALA A 258 3.68 -3.85 -21.64
CA ALA A 258 2.55 -2.94 -21.43
C ALA A 258 3.01 -1.50 -21.16
N TYR A 259 3.57 -0.83 -22.18
CA TYR A 259 4.12 0.52 -22.08
C TYR A 259 3.16 1.62 -22.57
N GLY A 260 2.03 1.28 -23.19
CA GLY A 260 1.07 2.24 -23.73
C GLY A 260 1.28 2.60 -25.20
N ASP A 261 2.12 1.87 -25.93
CA ASP A 261 2.42 2.12 -27.34
C ASP A 261 1.14 2.20 -28.19
N GLY A 262 1.05 3.22 -29.05
CA GLY A 262 -0.10 3.46 -29.94
C GLY A 262 -1.35 4.02 -29.25
N ILE A 263 -1.36 4.16 -27.92
CA ILE A 263 -2.52 4.67 -27.18
C ILE A 263 -2.37 6.16 -26.90
N VAL A 264 -3.33 6.93 -27.41
CA VAL A 264 -3.54 8.35 -27.10
C VAL A 264 -4.51 8.53 -25.91
N TRP A 265 -4.11 9.33 -24.93
CA TRP A 265 -4.89 9.64 -23.73
C TRP A 265 -4.98 11.16 -23.49
N ALA A 266 -6.18 11.70 -23.30
CA ALA A 266 -6.36 13.12 -23.01
C ALA A 266 -6.34 13.41 -21.51
N VAL A 267 -5.76 14.54 -21.13
CA VAL A 267 -5.73 15.07 -19.76
C VAL A 267 -6.51 16.38 -19.75
N VAL A 268 -7.68 16.38 -19.10
CA VAL A 268 -8.52 17.57 -18.94
C VAL A 268 -8.21 18.20 -17.59
N ASP A 269 -7.33 19.21 -17.59
CA ASP A 269 -6.72 19.75 -16.36
C ASP A 269 -6.19 21.20 -16.54
N SER A 270 -5.16 21.63 -15.80
CA SER A 270 -4.53 22.96 -15.88
C SER A 270 -3.54 23.16 -17.03
N GLY A 271 -3.30 22.11 -17.83
CA GLY A 271 -2.30 22.10 -18.89
C GLY A 271 -1.20 21.06 -18.63
N ILE A 272 -0.26 20.93 -19.56
CA ILE A 272 0.92 20.07 -19.40
C ILE A 272 2.14 20.90 -19.78
N ASP A 273 3.11 21.04 -18.89
CA ASP A 273 4.41 21.66 -19.21
C ASP A 273 5.20 20.77 -20.18
N ARG A 274 5.17 21.14 -21.46
CA ARG A 274 5.88 20.43 -22.53
C ARG A 274 7.40 20.43 -22.35
N GLU A 275 7.96 21.46 -21.73
CA GLU A 275 9.41 21.60 -21.55
C GLU A 275 9.95 20.71 -20.43
N HIS A 276 9.07 20.07 -19.66
CA HIS A 276 9.47 19.14 -18.63
C HIS A 276 10.21 17.93 -19.25
N PRO A 277 11.48 17.63 -18.88
CA PRO A 277 12.28 16.56 -19.48
C PRO A 277 11.59 15.20 -19.46
N HIS A 278 10.71 14.99 -18.50
CA HIS A 278 9.86 13.81 -18.34
C HIS A 278 8.85 13.56 -19.49
N PHE A 279 8.64 14.53 -20.39
CA PHE A 279 7.82 14.36 -21.61
C PHE A 279 8.62 14.49 -22.90
N THR A 280 9.89 14.92 -22.81
CA THR A 280 10.73 15.20 -23.99
C THR A 280 11.27 13.96 -24.68
N HIS A 281 11.54 12.88 -23.94
CA HIS A 281 12.21 11.70 -24.50
C HIS A 281 11.28 10.82 -25.35
N GLY A 282 10.04 10.59 -24.89
CA GLY A 282 9.08 9.71 -25.56
C GLY A 282 8.24 10.39 -26.65
N LEU A 283 8.46 11.69 -26.89
CA LEU A 283 7.55 12.55 -27.67
C LEU A 283 6.10 12.44 -27.17
N THR A 284 5.91 12.27 -25.86
CA THR A 284 4.60 12.00 -25.24
C THR A 284 3.56 13.04 -25.66
N VAL A 285 3.96 14.32 -25.74
CA VAL A 285 3.10 15.44 -26.13
C VAL A 285 3.41 16.01 -27.52
N ASP A 286 4.59 15.77 -28.09
CA ASP A 286 5.01 16.36 -29.37
C ASP A 286 4.89 15.41 -30.59
N HIS A 287 4.41 14.17 -30.37
CA HIS A 287 4.22 13.20 -31.43
C HIS A 287 3.26 13.71 -32.53
N ASP A 288 3.50 13.33 -33.80
CA ASP A 288 2.66 13.73 -34.95
C ASP A 288 1.17 13.44 -34.72
N ASP A 289 0.85 12.28 -34.14
CA ASP A 289 -0.51 11.84 -33.81
C ASP A 289 -1.29 12.75 -32.83
N VAL A 290 -0.59 13.54 -32.00
CA VAL A 290 -1.22 14.34 -30.92
C VAL A 290 -0.94 15.84 -30.98
N ARG A 291 0.11 16.29 -31.68
CA ARG A 291 0.51 17.71 -31.69
C ARG A 291 -0.58 18.66 -32.18
N ASP A 292 -1.48 18.20 -33.06
CA ASP A 292 -2.61 18.97 -33.59
C ASP A 292 -3.86 18.92 -32.69
N LEU A 293 -3.83 18.14 -31.60
CA LEU A 293 -4.96 17.85 -30.73
C LEU A 293 -5.03 18.71 -29.45
N HIS A 294 -3.94 19.39 -29.09
CA HIS A 294 -3.92 20.20 -27.86
C HIS A 294 -4.85 21.40 -27.97
N ARG A 295 -5.64 21.66 -26.93
CA ARG A 295 -6.60 22.77 -26.92
C ARG A 295 -6.68 23.42 -25.54
N ASP A 296 -6.76 24.75 -25.53
CA ASP A 296 -6.93 25.54 -24.31
C ASP A 296 -8.33 26.16 -24.27
N PHE A 297 -9.16 25.60 -23.39
CA PHE A 297 -10.53 25.99 -23.14
C PHE A 297 -10.66 27.12 -22.12
N THR A 298 -9.56 27.57 -21.51
CA THR A 298 -9.58 28.72 -20.60
C THR A 298 -9.73 30.04 -21.37
N LYS A 299 -9.25 30.06 -22.62
CA LYS A 299 -9.33 31.21 -23.53
C LYS A 299 -10.63 31.26 -24.33
N SER A 300 -11.14 30.11 -24.76
CA SER A 300 -12.39 30.00 -25.55
C SER A 300 -13.03 28.64 -25.35
N LEU A 301 -14.37 28.58 -25.28
CA LEU A 301 -15.12 27.32 -25.25
C LEU A 301 -15.12 26.59 -26.61
N HIS A 302 -14.72 27.27 -27.68
CA HIS A 302 -14.55 26.72 -29.02
C HIS A 302 -13.14 27.05 -29.53
N PRO A 303 -12.11 26.44 -28.95
CA PRO A 303 -10.73 26.76 -29.27
C PRO A 303 -10.35 26.27 -30.67
N GLY A 304 -9.67 27.14 -31.43
CA GLY A 304 -9.00 26.77 -32.68
C GLY A 304 -7.64 26.10 -32.43
N SER A 305 -6.92 25.79 -33.51
CA SER A 305 -5.56 25.23 -33.44
C SER A 305 -4.52 26.22 -32.88
N ASP A 306 -4.83 27.51 -32.89
CA ASP A 306 -4.01 28.61 -32.37
C ASP A 306 -3.81 28.55 -30.84
N THR A 307 -4.66 27.81 -30.12
CA THR A 307 -4.55 27.66 -28.66
C THR A 307 -3.75 26.44 -28.21
N ALA A 308 -3.23 25.63 -29.15
CA ALA A 308 -2.46 24.43 -28.85
C ALA A 308 -1.21 24.71 -28.01
N ALA A 309 -0.49 25.80 -28.31
CA ALA A 309 0.72 26.17 -27.58
C ALA A 309 0.43 26.51 -26.11
N SER A 310 -0.69 27.17 -25.79
CA SER A 310 -1.01 27.51 -24.41
C SER A 310 -1.59 26.36 -23.59
N ALA A 311 -2.14 25.33 -24.24
CA ALA A 311 -2.49 24.08 -23.58
C ALA A 311 -1.25 23.31 -23.11
N LEU A 312 -0.10 23.55 -23.74
CA LEU A 312 1.20 22.96 -23.41
C LEU A 312 2.03 23.81 -22.43
N VAL A 313 1.37 24.73 -21.73
CA VAL A 313 1.91 25.50 -20.61
C VAL A 313 1.04 25.22 -19.39
N ASP A 314 1.66 24.92 -18.26
CA ASP A 314 0.97 24.63 -17.00
C ASP A 314 1.51 25.54 -15.88
N GLU A 315 0.85 26.68 -15.69
CA GLU A 315 1.23 27.66 -14.67
C GLU A 315 0.79 27.22 -13.26
N ARG A 316 -0.13 26.27 -13.14
CA ARG A 316 -0.58 25.74 -11.84
C ARG A 316 0.26 24.54 -11.40
N GLY A 317 0.62 23.66 -12.34
CA GLY A 317 1.42 22.46 -12.12
C GLY A 317 0.62 21.18 -11.82
N HIS A 318 -0.71 21.25 -11.72
CA HIS A 318 -1.54 20.09 -11.39
C HIS A 318 -1.63 19.12 -12.58
N GLY A 319 -1.93 19.63 -13.78
CA GLY A 319 -2.05 18.81 -14.98
C GLY A 319 -0.73 18.15 -15.38
N THR A 320 0.41 18.81 -15.20
CA THR A 320 1.75 18.22 -15.41
C THR A 320 2.00 17.06 -14.45
N HIS A 321 1.60 17.19 -13.19
CA HIS A 321 1.72 16.12 -12.18
C HIS A 321 0.87 14.91 -12.58
N VAL A 322 -0.39 15.14 -12.96
CA VAL A 322 -1.32 14.11 -13.45
C VAL A 322 -0.77 13.42 -14.69
N ALA A 323 -0.32 14.18 -15.69
CA ALA A 323 0.27 13.67 -16.93
C ALA A 323 1.52 12.81 -16.66
N GLY A 324 2.35 13.21 -15.71
CA GLY A 324 3.55 12.48 -15.31
C GLY A 324 3.25 11.09 -14.74
N ILE A 325 2.13 10.93 -13.99
CA ILE A 325 1.68 9.64 -13.47
C ILE A 325 1.20 8.73 -14.61
N ILE A 326 0.52 9.27 -15.62
CA ILE A 326 0.00 8.49 -16.75
C ILE A 326 1.14 8.00 -17.64
N ALA A 327 1.89 8.93 -18.26
CA ALA A 327 2.78 8.61 -19.38
C ALA A 327 4.14 9.29 -19.33
N GLY A 328 4.55 9.73 -18.14
CA GLY A 328 5.83 10.36 -17.96
C GLY A 328 7.03 9.40 -18.04
N GLN A 329 8.16 9.80 -18.60
CA GLN A 329 9.40 9.04 -18.54
C GLN A 329 10.63 9.95 -18.50
N ALA A 330 11.46 9.79 -17.47
CA ALA A 330 12.73 10.49 -17.42
C ALA A 330 13.67 10.06 -18.56
N PRO A 331 14.42 10.99 -19.19
CA PRO A 331 15.32 10.66 -20.30
C PRO A 331 16.46 9.72 -19.87
N PRO A 332 16.90 8.77 -20.73
CA PRO A 332 18.07 7.96 -20.49
C PRO A 332 19.35 8.79 -20.68
N GLY A 333 20.22 8.88 -19.67
CA GLY A 333 21.55 9.51 -19.79
C GLY A 333 22.02 10.27 -18.55
N ASP A 334 23.28 10.73 -18.59
CA ASP A 334 24.02 11.36 -17.47
C ASP A 334 23.62 12.81 -17.12
N SER A 335 22.43 13.24 -17.56
CA SER A 335 21.83 14.49 -17.11
C SER A 335 21.54 14.42 -15.61
N ALA A 336 21.97 15.43 -14.86
CA ALA A 336 21.73 15.55 -13.42
C ALA A 336 20.22 15.68 -13.13
N ILE A 337 19.51 14.56 -13.08
CA ILE A 337 18.11 14.51 -12.64
C ILE A 337 18.10 14.77 -11.13
N ARG A 338 17.88 16.03 -10.73
CA ARG A 338 17.63 16.36 -9.33
C ARG A 338 16.18 16.09 -9.01
N VAL A 339 15.93 14.95 -8.37
CA VAL A 339 14.63 14.65 -7.80
C VAL A 339 14.58 15.28 -6.41
N GLU A 340 14.02 16.48 -6.35
CA GLU A 340 13.75 17.14 -5.07
C GLU A 340 12.34 16.76 -4.62
N VAL A 341 12.21 15.70 -3.84
CA VAL A 341 10.91 15.33 -3.27
C VAL A 341 10.59 16.27 -2.13
N LEU A 342 9.90 17.33 -2.48
CA LEU A 342 9.43 18.35 -1.56
C LEU A 342 8.12 17.85 -0.95
N ARG A 343 8.15 17.61 0.36
CA ARG A 343 6.97 17.25 1.16
C ARG A 343 6.23 18.52 1.54
N ASP A 344 4.93 18.59 1.29
CA ASP A 344 4.08 19.29 2.23
C ASP A 344 3.96 18.39 3.47
N ARG A 345 4.44 18.88 4.62
CA ARG A 345 3.90 18.37 5.88
C ARG A 345 2.41 18.62 5.81
N PHE A 346 1.58 17.65 6.18
CA PHE A 346 0.16 17.88 6.41
C PHE A 346 0.06 19.08 7.36
N ALA A 347 -0.21 20.25 6.80
CA ALA A 347 -0.35 21.47 7.55
C ALA A 347 -1.80 21.48 8.01
N ASP A 348 -1.98 21.34 9.32
CA ASP A 348 -3.00 22.13 10.00
C ASP A 348 -2.98 23.54 9.41
N ALA A 349 -4.17 24.06 9.13
CA ALA A 349 -4.42 25.18 8.22
C ALA A 349 -3.83 26.55 8.63
N GLU A 350 -2.80 26.62 9.49
CA GLU A 350 -2.30 27.89 10.01
C GLU A 350 -0.80 28.14 9.91
N GLU A 351 0.08 27.16 9.62
CA GLU A 351 1.52 27.48 9.45
C GLU A 351 2.19 26.69 8.32
N HIS A 352 2.34 27.34 7.16
CA HIS A 352 3.20 26.91 6.05
C HIS A 352 4.69 27.12 6.41
N LEU A 353 5.22 26.33 7.34
CA LEU A 353 6.67 26.32 7.58
C LEU A 353 7.37 25.34 6.62
N PRO A 354 8.35 25.80 5.82
CA PRO A 354 9.10 24.93 4.91
C PRO A 354 9.91 23.91 5.72
N GLY A 355 9.57 22.63 5.57
CA GLY A 355 10.36 21.52 6.11
C GLY A 355 11.65 21.30 5.30
N PRO A 356 12.65 20.59 5.86
CA PRO A 356 13.93 20.37 5.18
C PRO A 356 13.75 19.58 3.87
N THR A 357 14.34 20.12 2.80
CA THR A 357 14.43 19.49 1.48
C THR A 357 15.40 18.30 1.55
N ASN A 358 14.89 17.07 1.54
CA ASN A 358 15.74 15.90 1.39
C ASN A 358 15.99 15.66 -0.10
N GLN A 359 17.17 16.08 -0.57
CA GLN A 359 17.68 15.72 -1.89
C GLN A 359 18.01 14.23 -1.92
N ARG A 360 17.38 13.46 -2.80
CA ARG A 360 17.68 12.04 -2.99
C ARG A 360 18.03 11.80 -4.46
N GLY A 361 19.14 11.11 -4.71
CA GLY A 361 19.44 10.57 -6.03
C GLY A 361 18.59 9.32 -6.28
N PHE A 362 17.87 9.28 -7.39
CA PHE A 362 17.08 8.11 -7.82
C PHE A 362 17.74 7.44 -9.01
N SER A 363 17.57 6.12 -9.12
CA SER A 363 17.97 5.41 -10.34
C SER A 363 17.00 5.75 -11.47
N ARG A 364 17.57 6.09 -12.63
CA ARG A 364 16.92 6.61 -13.84
C ARG A 364 15.76 5.76 -14.36
N GLU A 365 15.78 4.46 -14.09
CA GLU A 365 14.80 3.48 -14.55
C GLU A 365 13.50 3.45 -13.72
N LEU A 366 13.49 4.10 -12.53
CA LEU A 366 12.37 4.00 -11.58
C LEU A 366 11.33 5.12 -11.70
N LEU A 367 11.67 6.25 -12.33
CA LEU A 367 10.76 7.40 -12.44
C LEU A 367 10.10 7.42 -13.82
N ALA A 368 9.10 6.57 -13.95
CA ALA A 368 8.21 6.51 -15.09
C ALA A 368 6.76 6.42 -14.60
N GLY A 369 5.85 7.01 -15.36
CA GLY A 369 4.42 6.80 -15.24
C GLY A 369 4.04 5.35 -15.55
N ILE A 370 2.75 5.07 -15.44
CA ILE A 370 2.23 3.72 -15.59
C ILE A 370 2.34 3.22 -17.05
N ALA A 371 2.06 4.10 -18.02
CA ALA A 371 2.15 3.85 -19.46
C ALA A 371 3.07 4.88 -20.15
N PRO A 372 4.41 4.79 -19.95
CA PRO A 372 5.36 5.84 -20.35
C PRO A 372 5.47 6.09 -21.86
N ARG A 373 4.94 5.19 -22.70
CA ARG A 373 4.91 5.34 -24.17
C ARG A 373 3.52 5.68 -24.71
N ALA A 374 2.53 5.84 -23.84
CA ALA A 374 1.26 6.44 -24.24
C ALA A 374 1.49 7.90 -24.64
N ARG A 375 0.71 8.37 -25.60
CA ARG A 375 0.76 9.77 -26.07
C ARG A 375 -0.31 10.57 -25.34
N LEU A 376 0.00 11.79 -24.94
CA LEU A 376 -0.89 12.64 -24.16
C LEU A 376 -1.43 13.80 -24.97
N VAL A 377 -2.71 14.10 -24.79
CA VAL A 377 -3.35 15.31 -25.30
C VAL A 377 -3.70 16.22 -24.13
N SER A 378 -3.02 17.36 -24.02
CA SER A 378 -3.41 18.41 -23.08
C SER A 378 -4.68 19.13 -23.52
N LEU A 379 -5.73 19.05 -22.70
CA LEU A 379 -6.98 19.80 -22.83
C LEU A 379 -7.11 20.73 -21.61
N LYS A 380 -6.55 21.93 -21.72
CA LYS A 380 -6.47 22.88 -20.60
C LYS A 380 -7.84 23.49 -20.32
N ALA A 381 -8.42 23.18 -19.17
CA ALA A 381 -9.74 23.64 -18.73
C ALA A 381 -9.70 24.41 -17.40
N LEU A 382 -8.65 24.24 -16.60
CA LEU A 382 -8.43 24.99 -15.36
C LEU A 382 -7.49 26.18 -15.61
N PRO A 383 -7.87 27.41 -15.21
CA PRO A 383 -6.96 28.55 -15.25
C PRO A 383 -5.98 28.54 -14.07
N GLN A 384 -5.07 29.50 -14.04
CA GLN A 384 -3.99 29.61 -13.03
C GLN A 384 -4.52 29.90 -11.61
N GLU A 385 -5.44 30.87 -11.45
CA GLU A 385 -5.82 31.41 -10.13
C GLU A 385 -7.31 31.27 -9.76
N GLU A 386 -8.15 30.84 -10.70
CA GLU A 386 -9.58 30.60 -10.45
C GLU A 386 -9.90 29.10 -10.48
N ASP A 387 -10.92 28.70 -9.73
CA ASP A 387 -11.50 27.37 -9.91
C ASP A 387 -12.06 27.22 -11.33
N GLY A 388 -11.77 26.09 -11.96
CA GLY A 388 -12.19 25.84 -13.33
C GLY A 388 -13.71 25.78 -13.46
N GLN A 389 -14.24 26.35 -14.53
CA GLN A 389 -15.67 26.30 -14.81
C GLN A 389 -16.06 24.97 -15.48
N THR A 390 -17.15 24.36 -15.01
CA THR A 390 -17.70 23.11 -15.58
C THR A 390 -17.98 23.20 -17.09
N SER A 391 -18.35 24.39 -17.58
CA SER A 391 -18.55 24.66 -19.01
C SER A 391 -17.31 24.36 -19.87
N ARG A 392 -16.11 24.67 -19.36
CA ARG A 392 -14.83 24.42 -20.04
C ARG A 392 -14.53 22.93 -20.12
N VAL A 393 -14.81 22.21 -19.04
CA VAL A 393 -14.65 20.75 -18.99
C VAL A 393 -15.60 20.08 -19.97
N ILE A 394 -16.89 20.47 -19.99
CA ILE A 394 -17.87 19.97 -20.96
C ILE A 394 -17.43 20.26 -22.40
N ALA A 395 -16.91 21.47 -22.67
CA ALA A 395 -16.40 21.83 -24.00
C ALA A 395 -15.22 20.94 -24.43
N ALA A 396 -14.33 20.60 -23.50
CA ALA A 396 -13.22 19.67 -23.75
C ALA A 396 -13.70 18.26 -24.08
N LEU A 397 -14.68 17.72 -23.32
CA LEU A 397 -15.26 16.39 -23.60
C LEU A 397 -16.00 16.36 -24.95
N ARG A 398 -16.73 17.43 -25.27
CA ARG A 398 -17.36 17.60 -26.58
C ARG A 398 -16.33 17.59 -27.70
N TYR A 399 -15.22 18.30 -27.54
CA TYR A 399 -14.14 18.32 -28.53
C TYR A 399 -13.59 16.90 -28.81
N VAL A 400 -13.33 16.11 -27.77
CA VAL A 400 -12.89 14.70 -27.93
C VAL A 400 -13.93 13.89 -28.71
N ARG A 401 -15.21 14.05 -28.37
CA ARG A 401 -16.31 13.36 -29.04
C ARG A 401 -16.40 13.74 -30.52
N GLU A 402 -16.36 15.02 -30.84
CA GLU A 402 -16.45 15.53 -32.21
C GLU A 402 -15.22 15.12 -33.03
N LEU A 403 -14.03 15.17 -32.44
CA LEU A 403 -12.78 14.73 -33.07
C LEU A 403 -12.84 13.25 -33.46
N ASN A 404 -13.26 12.39 -32.54
CA ASN A 404 -13.36 10.96 -32.81
C ASN A 404 -14.49 10.63 -33.79
N ALA A 405 -15.63 11.33 -33.71
CA ALA A 405 -16.74 11.14 -34.65
C ALA A 405 -16.39 11.58 -36.08
N ALA A 406 -15.50 12.57 -36.25
CA ALA A 406 -15.03 13.03 -37.56
C ALA A 406 -13.92 12.15 -38.17
N SER A 407 -13.44 11.13 -37.45
CA SER A 407 -12.38 10.25 -37.91
C SER A 407 -12.96 9.01 -38.60
N ASP A 408 -12.82 8.92 -39.92
CA ASP A 408 -13.44 7.85 -40.74
C ASP A 408 -12.82 6.45 -40.59
N ARG A 409 -11.68 6.32 -39.90
CA ARG A 409 -10.90 5.05 -39.86
C ARG A 409 -10.66 4.53 -38.45
N LEU A 410 -10.12 5.38 -37.57
CA LEU A 410 -9.66 4.98 -36.24
C LEU A 410 -9.93 6.10 -35.23
N MET A 411 -10.26 5.70 -34.01
CA MET A 411 -10.37 6.61 -32.88
C MET A 411 -9.03 7.31 -32.64
N ARG A 412 -9.03 8.64 -32.53
CA ARG A 412 -7.81 9.43 -32.32
C ARG A 412 -7.43 9.52 -30.84
N ILE A 413 -8.43 9.61 -29.96
CA ILE A 413 -8.26 9.67 -28.50
C ILE A 413 -9.01 8.49 -27.88
N HIS A 414 -8.29 7.58 -27.23
CA HIS A 414 -8.85 6.34 -26.68
C HIS A 414 -9.40 6.48 -25.27
N GLY A 415 -8.87 7.45 -24.51
CA GLY A 415 -9.34 7.71 -23.15
C GLY A 415 -9.09 9.13 -22.67
N VAL A 416 -9.77 9.48 -21.58
CA VAL A 416 -9.73 10.79 -20.94
C VAL A 416 -9.57 10.62 -19.43
N ASN A 417 -8.60 11.34 -18.86
CA ASN A 417 -8.47 11.51 -17.42
C ASN A 417 -9.10 12.85 -16.98
N LEU A 418 -9.99 12.78 -16.00
CA LEU A 418 -10.62 13.93 -15.34
C LEU A 418 -10.28 13.90 -13.85
N SER A 419 -9.23 14.62 -13.47
CA SER A 419 -8.84 14.85 -12.07
C SER A 419 -9.44 16.16 -11.53
N VAL A 420 -10.63 16.50 -12.01
CA VAL A 420 -11.36 17.75 -11.73
C VAL A 420 -12.82 17.44 -11.46
N GLY A 421 -13.44 18.20 -10.56
CA GLY A 421 -14.82 17.99 -10.18
C GLY A 421 -15.29 19.02 -9.17
N TYR A 422 -16.56 18.92 -8.78
CA TYR A 422 -17.19 19.78 -7.78
C TYR A 422 -18.08 18.93 -6.87
N GLU A 423 -18.33 19.45 -5.67
CA GLU A 423 -19.17 18.76 -4.68
C GLU A 423 -20.61 18.60 -5.19
N PHE A 424 -21.17 17.41 -5.01
CA PHE A 424 -22.53 17.11 -5.42
C PHE A 424 -23.52 17.57 -4.34
N ASP A 425 -24.40 18.53 -4.67
CA ASP A 425 -25.55 18.89 -3.83
C ASP A 425 -26.80 18.11 -4.29
N PRO A 426 -27.34 17.18 -3.48
CA PRO A 426 -28.53 16.41 -3.82
C PRO A 426 -29.79 17.25 -4.00
N LYS A 427 -29.80 18.52 -3.56
CA LYS A 427 -30.93 19.45 -3.75
C LYS A 427 -31.05 19.99 -5.17
N TRP A 428 -29.97 19.97 -5.96
CA TRP A 428 -29.92 20.69 -7.24
C TRP A 428 -30.37 19.80 -8.41
N PHE A 429 -29.87 18.56 -8.48
CA PHE A 429 -30.17 17.60 -9.54
C PHE A 429 -30.15 16.18 -8.98
N ALA A 430 -30.89 15.25 -9.61
CA ALA A 430 -30.78 13.82 -9.29
C ALA A 430 -29.32 13.32 -9.48
N CYS A 431 -28.88 12.40 -8.64
CA CYS A 431 -27.48 11.95 -8.65
C CYS A 431 -27.06 11.39 -10.02
N GLY A 432 -25.90 11.82 -10.52
CA GLY A 432 -25.41 11.45 -11.86
C GLY A 432 -26.12 12.11 -13.04
N GLN A 433 -27.09 13.02 -12.81
CA GLN A 433 -27.83 13.70 -13.89
C GLN A 433 -27.33 15.12 -14.18
N SER A 434 -26.24 15.56 -13.55
CA SER A 434 -25.66 16.86 -13.85
C SER A 434 -25.21 16.95 -15.31
N PRO A 435 -25.16 18.16 -15.90
CA PRO A 435 -24.70 18.34 -17.28
C PRO A 435 -23.33 17.72 -17.55
N LEU A 436 -22.43 17.77 -16.56
CA LEU A 436 -21.11 17.17 -16.66
C LEU A 436 -21.18 15.64 -16.65
N CYS A 437 -21.89 15.02 -15.71
CA CYS A 437 -22.07 13.57 -15.66
C CYS A 437 -22.71 13.03 -16.94
N ARG A 438 -23.71 13.73 -17.48
CA ARG A 438 -24.36 13.36 -18.75
C ARG A 438 -23.42 13.45 -19.93
N GLU A 439 -22.55 14.46 -19.99
CA GLU A 439 -21.56 14.55 -21.08
C GLU A 439 -20.47 13.48 -20.95
N VAL A 440 -20.06 13.14 -19.73
CA VAL A 440 -19.16 12.00 -19.48
C VAL A 440 -19.79 10.70 -19.98
N ASP A 441 -21.04 10.40 -19.62
CA ASP A 441 -21.72 9.18 -20.08
C ASP A 441 -21.95 9.18 -21.59
N ARG A 442 -22.13 10.34 -22.23
CA ARG A 442 -22.20 10.44 -23.71
C ARG A 442 -20.85 10.13 -24.35
N LEU A 443 -19.76 10.66 -23.81
CA LEU A 443 -18.42 10.39 -24.31
C LEU A 443 -18.08 8.90 -24.18
N VAL A 444 -18.39 8.27 -23.04
CA VAL A 444 -18.16 6.83 -22.85
C VAL A 444 -18.93 6.00 -23.89
N ARG A 445 -20.17 6.36 -24.21
CA ARG A 445 -20.94 5.65 -25.25
C ARG A 445 -20.35 5.74 -26.66
N THR A 446 -19.45 6.69 -26.91
CA THR A 446 -18.75 6.81 -28.20
C THR A 446 -17.50 5.91 -28.29
N GLY A 447 -17.25 5.11 -27.24
CA GLY A 447 -16.15 4.15 -27.17
C GLY A 447 -14.91 4.65 -26.43
N VAL A 448 -14.92 5.89 -25.94
CA VAL A 448 -13.80 6.49 -25.21
C VAL A 448 -13.83 6.07 -23.75
N VAL A 449 -12.71 5.62 -23.18
CA VAL A 449 -12.64 5.33 -21.74
C VAL A 449 -12.53 6.62 -20.96
N VAL A 450 -13.43 6.86 -19.99
CA VAL A 450 -13.36 8.05 -19.13
C VAL A 450 -13.08 7.63 -17.69
N VAL A 451 -11.97 8.14 -17.14
CA VAL A 451 -11.54 7.89 -15.77
C VAL A 451 -11.67 9.18 -14.97
N VAL A 452 -12.39 9.12 -13.85
CA VAL A 452 -12.75 10.28 -13.02
C VAL A 452 -12.28 10.07 -11.58
N ALA A 453 -11.79 11.13 -10.94
CA ALA A 453 -11.50 11.11 -9.51
C ALA A 453 -12.81 11.08 -8.69
N ALA A 454 -12.82 10.31 -7.59
CA ALA A 454 -14.01 10.22 -6.71
C ALA A 454 -14.31 11.52 -5.94
N GLY A 455 -13.28 12.34 -5.68
CA GLY A 455 -13.37 13.54 -4.84
C GLY A 455 -12.60 13.39 -3.52
N ASN A 456 -12.37 14.52 -2.85
CA ASN A 456 -11.62 14.60 -1.59
C ASN A 456 -12.50 15.03 -0.41
N THR A 457 -13.82 14.83 -0.51
CA THR A 457 -14.84 15.23 0.49
C THR A 457 -15.21 14.07 1.42
N GLY A 458 -14.37 13.04 1.51
CA GLY A 458 -14.64 11.82 2.29
C GLY A 458 -14.65 11.96 3.82
N TYR A 459 -14.38 13.15 4.33
CA TYR A 459 -14.46 13.51 5.74
C TYR A 459 -15.13 14.88 5.89
N GLY A 460 -15.87 15.07 6.98
CA GLY A 460 -16.55 16.33 7.29
C GLY A 460 -16.41 16.66 8.77
N ARG A 461 -16.58 17.94 9.12
CA ARG A 461 -16.65 18.37 10.52
C ARG A 461 -18.10 18.32 10.97
N LEU A 462 -18.41 17.44 11.92
CA LEU A 462 -19.64 17.52 12.67
C LEU A 462 -19.45 18.55 13.77
N SER A 463 -20.29 19.60 13.74
CA SER A 463 -20.38 20.58 14.82
C SER A 463 -21.56 20.19 15.71
N ALA A 464 -21.29 19.40 16.74
CA ALA A 464 -22.23 19.28 17.85
C ALA A 464 -22.02 20.50 18.76
N PHE A 465 -23.10 21.02 19.38
CA PHE A 465 -23.16 22.30 20.12
C PHE A 465 -21.98 22.66 21.06
N VAL A 466 -21.10 21.72 21.43
CA VAL A 466 -19.95 21.92 22.35
C VAL A 466 -18.60 21.47 21.75
N ARG A 467 -18.58 20.75 20.61
CA ARG A 467 -17.33 20.23 20.02
C ARG A 467 -17.44 20.05 18.51
N GLN A 468 -16.45 20.56 17.78
CA GLN A 468 -16.23 20.19 16.38
C GLN A 468 -15.39 18.91 16.33
N THR A 469 -15.85 17.90 15.60
CA THR A 469 -15.11 16.65 15.43
C THR A 469 -15.13 16.25 13.96
N SER A 470 -13.96 15.96 13.40
CA SER A 470 -13.83 15.42 12.05
C SER A 470 -14.26 13.95 12.04
N THR A 471 -15.20 13.59 11.18
CA THR A 471 -15.68 12.22 11.00
C THR A 471 -15.66 11.82 9.53
N GLY A 472 -15.56 10.53 9.25
CA GLY A 472 -15.79 10.00 7.90
C GLY A 472 -17.24 10.16 7.50
N VAL A 473 -17.49 10.60 6.26
CA VAL A 473 -18.85 10.82 5.74
C VAL A 473 -19.04 10.00 4.47
N GLY A 474 -20.08 9.16 4.45
CA GLY A 474 -20.52 8.44 3.25
C GLY A 474 -21.38 9.33 2.34
N MET A 475 -21.66 8.88 1.12
CA MET A 475 -22.37 9.67 0.10
C MET A 475 -21.68 10.98 -0.28
N THR A 476 -20.35 10.93 -0.39
CA THR A 476 -19.48 12.09 -0.65
C THR A 476 -18.85 12.06 -2.04
N ILE A 477 -19.31 11.17 -2.93
CA ILE A 477 -18.81 11.12 -4.31
C ILE A 477 -19.18 12.42 -5.03
N ASN A 478 -18.16 13.11 -5.51
CA ASN A 478 -18.29 14.37 -6.23
C ASN A 478 -18.69 14.14 -7.69
N ASP A 479 -19.19 15.17 -8.37
CA ASP A 479 -19.36 15.14 -9.82
C ASP A 479 -18.03 15.47 -10.50
N PRO A 480 -17.62 14.76 -11.57
CA PRO A 480 -18.36 13.75 -12.34
C PRO A 480 -18.24 12.29 -11.86
N GLY A 481 -17.70 12.03 -10.66
CA GLY A 481 -17.58 10.70 -10.06
C GLY A 481 -18.91 9.94 -9.93
N ASN A 482 -20.04 10.65 -9.88
CA ASN A 482 -21.39 10.06 -9.90
C ASN A 482 -21.85 9.59 -11.29
N ALA A 483 -21.11 9.84 -12.37
CA ALA A 483 -21.45 9.33 -13.70
C ALA A 483 -21.48 7.79 -13.71
N GLU A 484 -22.48 7.21 -14.37
CA GLU A 484 -22.71 5.76 -14.34
C GLU A 484 -21.58 5.00 -15.06
N ARG A 485 -21.20 5.48 -16.25
CA ARG A 485 -20.35 4.73 -17.18
C ARG A 485 -18.86 5.03 -17.01
N ALA A 486 -18.51 6.12 -16.35
CA ALA A 486 -17.12 6.42 -16.01
C ALA A 486 -16.52 5.40 -15.04
N ILE A 487 -15.19 5.26 -15.08
CA ILE A 487 -14.42 4.57 -14.04
C ILE A 487 -14.08 5.59 -12.97
N THR A 488 -14.78 5.54 -11.84
CA THR A 488 -14.59 6.43 -10.70
C THR A 488 -13.58 5.83 -9.73
N VAL A 489 -12.55 6.61 -9.40
CA VAL A 489 -11.37 6.12 -8.69
C VAL A 489 -11.22 6.78 -7.32
N GLY A 490 -11.23 5.97 -6.27
CA GLY A 490 -10.86 6.40 -4.91
C GLY A 490 -9.36 6.28 -4.64
N ALA A 491 -8.89 6.88 -3.54
CA ALA A 491 -7.47 6.94 -3.19
C ALA A 491 -7.10 5.97 -2.05
N THR A 492 -5.94 5.35 -2.17
CA THR A 492 -5.27 4.60 -1.09
C THR A 492 -3.87 5.14 -0.80
N HIS A 493 -3.29 4.65 0.29
CA HIS A 493 -1.86 4.82 0.54
C HIS A 493 -1.01 4.16 -0.55
N ARG A 494 0.17 4.73 -0.86
CA ARG A 494 1.04 4.29 -1.97
C ARG A 494 1.76 2.95 -1.76
N ASP A 495 2.15 2.63 -0.53
CA ASP A 495 2.99 1.48 -0.18
C ASP A 495 2.29 0.45 0.72
N ARG A 496 1.31 0.87 1.53
CA ARG A 496 0.57 -0.03 2.43
C ARG A 496 -0.95 0.04 2.22
N PRO A 497 -1.46 -0.14 0.98
CA PRO A 497 -2.89 -0.08 0.71
C PRO A 497 -3.67 -1.17 1.45
N HIS A 498 -3.09 -2.34 1.69
CA HIS A 498 -3.74 -3.42 2.46
C HIS A 498 -3.84 -3.12 3.96
N THR A 499 -2.86 -2.39 4.52
CA THR A 499 -2.86 -2.02 5.94
C THR A 499 -3.74 -0.81 6.19
N TYR A 500 -3.44 0.31 5.52
CA TYR A 500 -4.15 1.58 5.73
C TYR A 500 -5.51 1.63 5.03
N GLY A 501 -5.73 0.82 4.01
CA GLY A 501 -6.97 0.82 3.25
C GLY A 501 -7.14 2.09 2.42
N VAL A 502 -8.39 2.57 2.38
CA VAL A 502 -8.82 3.75 1.64
C VAL A 502 -8.44 5.00 2.44
N SER A 503 -7.81 5.98 1.78
CA SER A 503 -7.36 7.21 2.43
C SER A 503 -8.55 8.00 2.99
N TYR A 504 -8.37 8.62 4.15
CA TYR A 504 -9.47 9.26 4.89
C TYR A 504 -10.19 10.33 4.05
N PHE A 505 -9.45 11.10 3.23
CA PHE A 505 -9.99 12.15 2.37
C PHE A 505 -10.75 11.62 1.16
N SER A 506 -10.50 10.39 0.72
CA SER A 506 -11.16 9.83 -0.47
C SER A 506 -12.66 9.82 -0.26
N SER A 507 -13.40 10.42 -1.18
CA SER A 507 -14.86 10.37 -1.22
C SER A 507 -15.34 8.93 -1.25
N LYS A 508 -16.45 8.68 -0.54
CA LYS A 508 -17.01 7.36 -0.27
C LYS A 508 -18.44 7.31 -0.76
N GLY A 509 -18.83 6.19 -1.34
CA GLY A 509 -20.21 5.96 -1.75
C GLY A 509 -21.15 5.63 -0.58
N PRO A 510 -22.35 5.10 -0.88
CA PRO A 510 -22.94 5.00 -2.22
C PRO A 510 -23.09 6.37 -2.89
N THR A 511 -23.40 6.42 -4.18
CA THR A 511 -23.92 7.66 -4.78
C THR A 511 -25.24 8.06 -4.11
N GLY A 512 -25.70 9.29 -4.28
CA GLY A 512 -26.96 9.77 -3.70
C GLY A 512 -28.21 8.98 -4.12
N ASP A 513 -28.13 8.21 -5.21
CA ASP A 513 -29.16 7.30 -5.71
C ASP A 513 -28.87 5.80 -5.44
N GLY A 514 -27.86 5.48 -4.63
CA GLY A 514 -27.60 4.12 -4.16
C GLY A 514 -26.68 3.26 -5.05
N ARG A 515 -26.12 3.80 -6.14
CA ARG A 515 -25.16 3.06 -6.98
C ARG A 515 -23.84 2.86 -6.25
N ALA A 516 -23.19 1.74 -6.53
CA ALA A 516 -21.87 1.42 -6.01
C ALA A 516 -20.78 2.27 -6.68
N LYS A 517 -20.26 3.24 -5.93
CA LYS A 517 -19.10 4.06 -6.28
C LYS A 517 -18.22 4.23 -5.02
N PRO A 518 -16.90 4.43 -5.14
CA PRO A 518 -16.10 4.39 -6.37
C PRO A 518 -16.10 2.98 -6.99
N ASP A 519 -15.70 2.86 -8.27
CA ASP A 519 -15.64 1.55 -8.94
C ASP A 519 -14.46 0.73 -8.45
N LEU A 520 -13.31 1.38 -8.24
CA LEU A 520 -12.09 0.79 -7.69
C LEU A 520 -11.23 1.88 -7.04
N VAL A 521 -10.14 1.48 -6.40
CA VAL A 521 -9.19 2.41 -5.78
C VAL A 521 -7.78 2.24 -6.32
N ALA A 522 -6.99 3.31 -6.26
CA ALA A 522 -5.59 3.33 -6.66
C ALA A 522 -4.76 4.22 -5.72
N PRO A 523 -3.42 4.10 -5.74
CA PRO A 523 -2.54 4.98 -4.97
C PRO A 523 -2.81 6.47 -5.23
N GLY A 524 -3.19 7.20 -4.19
CA GLY A 524 -3.48 8.64 -4.28
C GLY A 524 -2.84 9.47 -3.16
N GLU A 525 -2.16 8.86 -2.20
CA GLU A 525 -1.52 9.57 -1.09
C GLU A 525 0.00 9.63 -1.26
N ARG A 526 0.56 10.84 -1.14
CA ARG A 526 1.99 11.14 -1.26
C ARG A 526 2.58 10.61 -2.57
N ILE A 527 1.88 10.84 -3.67
CA ILE A 527 2.32 10.42 -5.00
C ILE A 527 3.32 11.43 -5.53
N ALA A 528 4.51 10.95 -5.88
CA ALA A 528 5.53 11.77 -6.52
C ALA A 528 5.34 11.78 -8.03
N SER A 529 5.29 12.97 -8.62
CA SER A 529 5.24 13.15 -10.07
C SER A 529 5.79 14.54 -10.45
N CYS A 530 5.81 14.84 -11.75
CA CYS A 530 6.37 16.07 -12.31
C CYS A 530 5.85 17.33 -11.62
N ALA A 531 6.75 18.26 -11.32
CA ALA A 531 6.41 19.59 -10.83
C ALA A 531 6.55 20.64 -11.95
N ALA A 532 5.56 21.51 -12.08
CA ALA A 532 5.57 22.65 -13.00
C ALA A 532 4.87 23.88 -12.38
N GLY A 533 5.01 25.04 -13.03
CA GLY A 533 4.29 26.26 -12.65
C GLY A 533 4.48 26.68 -11.19
N ALA A 534 3.40 27.14 -10.57
CA ALA A 534 3.32 27.57 -9.17
C ALA A 534 3.77 26.46 -8.20
N LYS A 535 3.46 25.19 -8.47
CA LYS A 535 3.91 24.06 -7.64
C LYS A 535 5.44 23.92 -7.64
N ALA A 536 6.10 24.19 -8.77
CA ALA A 536 7.56 24.21 -8.81
C ALA A 536 8.13 25.50 -8.19
N ALA A 537 7.54 26.66 -8.50
CA ALA A 537 8.01 27.97 -8.05
C ALA A 537 7.91 28.17 -6.53
N ALA A 538 6.86 27.63 -5.89
CA ALA A 538 6.64 27.76 -4.44
C ALA A 538 7.73 27.09 -3.59
N LYS A 539 8.56 26.21 -4.17
CA LYS A 539 9.47 25.34 -3.43
C LYS A 539 10.93 25.37 -3.90
N VAL A 540 11.22 26.00 -5.06
CA VAL A 540 12.58 26.25 -5.54
C VAL A 540 12.82 27.77 -5.69
N ALA A 541 13.44 28.38 -4.68
CA ALA A 541 13.85 29.78 -4.74
C ALA A 541 14.93 29.97 -5.83
N GLY A 542 14.55 30.52 -6.98
CA GLY A 542 15.45 30.74 -8.13
C GLY A 542 15.06 30.03 -9.43
N GLY A 543 13.95 29.27 -9.43
CA GLY A 543 13.44 28.61 -10.63
C GLY A 543 14.16 27.32 -11.02
N ARG A 544 13.66 26.68 -12.07
CA ARG A 544 14.17 25.40 -12.56
C ARG A 544 15.43 25.60 -13.40
N ALA A 545 16.54 24.94 -13.02
CA ALA A 545 17.71 24.86 -13.88
C ALA A 545 17.39 24.06 -15.17
N PRO A 546 17.88 24.48 -16.34
CA PRO A 546 17.65 23.76 -17.59
C PRO A 546 18.15 22.31 -17.49
N HIS A 547 17.40 21.37 -18.07
CA HIS A 547 17.65 19.92 -18.04
C HIS A 547 17.48 19.20 -16.69
N VAL A 548 16.96 19.89 -15.66
CA VAL A 548 16.63 19.25 -14.37
C VAL A 548 15.15 18.86 -14.34
N ALA A 549 14.84 17.58 -14.14
CA ALA A 549 13.47 17.10 -13.91
C ALA A 549 13.12 17.25 -12.43
N LEU A 550 12.17 18.15 -12.12
CA LEU A 550 11.69 18.40 -10.75
C LEU A 550 10.43 17.57 -10.49
N TYR A 551 10.29 17.07 -9.26
CA TYR A 551 9.16 16.25 -8.85
C TYR A 551 8.61 16.77 -7.53
N ILE A 552 7.33 16.53 -7.25
CA ILE A 552 6.70 16.91 -5.98
C ILE A 552 5.75 15.81 -5.52
N GLU A 553 5.66 15.61 -4.19
CA GLU A 553 4.66 14.72 -3.59
C GLU A 553 3.33 15.46 -3.44
N ASP A 554 2.24 14.85 -3.93
CA ASP A 554 0.89 15.37 -3.77
C ASP A 554 -0.07 14.26 -3.33
N SER A 555 -1.18 14.64 -2.69
CA SER A 555 -2.19 13.70 -2.18
C SER A 555 -3.59 14.09 -2.63
N GLY A 556 -4.31 13.14 -3.21
CA GLY A 556 -5.68 13.32 -3.65
C GLY A 556 -6.17 12.17 -4.54
N THR A 557 -7.49 12.07 -4.69
CA THR A 557 -8.09 11.21 -5.73
C THR A 557 -7.68 11.64 -7.15
N SER A 558 -7.29 12.92 -7.31
CA SER A 558 -6.66 13.47 -8.51
C SER A 558 -5.34 12.78 -8.90
N MET A 559 -4.65 12.13 -7.96
CA MET A 559 -3.45 11.32 -8.22
C MET A 559 -3.81 9.84 -8.40
N ALA A 560 -4.92 9.37 -7.84
CA ALA A 560 -5.38 7.99 -8.02
C ALA A 560 -5.96 7.74 -9.42
N ALA A 561 -6.79 8.65 -9.93
CA ALA A 561 -7.36 8.58 -11.28
C ALA A 561 -6.30 8.38 -12.40
N PRO A 562 -5.18 9.13 -12.45
CA PRO A 562 -4.17 8.94 -13.48
C PRO A 562 -3.42 7.61 -13.38
N HIS A 563 -3.33 6.96 -12.21
CA HIS A 563 -2.79 5.59 -12.13
C HIS A 563 -3.67 4.61 -12.92
N VAL A 564 -4.99 4.74 -12.79
CA VAL A 564 -5.96 3.92 -13.52
C VAL A 564 -5.96 4.26 -15.00
N SER A 565 -5.92 5.55 -15.35
CA SER A 565 -5.78 6.01 -16.74
C SER A 565 -4.55 5.41 -17.42
N GLY A 566 -3.38 5.49 -16.79
CA GLY A 566 -2.16 4.89 -17.32
C GLY A 566 -2.24 3.36 -17.37
N ALA A 567 -2.86 2.70 -16.40
CA ALA A 567 -3.02 1.25 -16.43
C ALA A 567 -3.94 0.79 -17.57
N VAL A 568 -5.03 1.52 -17.82
CA VAL A 568 -5.91 1.26 -18.97
C VAL A 568 -5.17 1.51 -20.28
N ALA A 569 -4.40 2.59 -20.40
CA ALA A 569 -3.60 2.84 -21.59
C ALA A 569 -2.57 1.72 -21.85
N ALA A 570 -1.88 1.27 -20.80
CA ALA A 570 -0.98 0.12 -20.88
C ALA A 570 -1.73 -1.16 -21.28
N PHE A 571 -2.91 -1.42 -20.71
CA PHE A 571 -3.74 -2.57 -21.07
C PHE A 571 -4.18 -2.54 -22.54
N LEU A 572 -4.69 -1.42 -23.03
CA LEU A 572 -5.14 -1.26 -24.42
C LEU A 572 -3.99 -1.40 -25.43
N SER A 573 -2.75 -1.04 -25.04
CA SER A 573 -1.59 -1.26 -25.92
C SER A 573 -1.27 -2.75 -26.12
N VAL A 574 -1.60 -3.59 -25.14
CA VAL A 574 -1.39 -5.06 -25.20
C VAL A 574 -2.62 -5.78 -25.75
N ARG A 575 -3.81 -5.22 -25.51
CA ARG A 575 -5.11 -5.78 -25.88
C ARG A 575 -5.92 -4.75 -26.69
N PRO A 576 -5.48 -4.41 -27.91
CA PRO A 576 -6.13 -3.39 -28.74
C PRO A 576 -7.56 -3.75 -29.16
N GLU A 577 -7.95 -5.03 -29.07
CA GLU A 577 -9.32 -5.50 -29.32
C GLU A 577 -10.38 -4.85 -28.41
N PHE A 578 -9.98 -4.34 -27.23
CA PHE A 578 -10.88 -3.64 -26.31
C PHE A 578 -10.95 -2.11 -26.57
N ILE A 579 -10.21 -1.58 -27.54
CA ILE A 579 -10.36 -0.19 -27.96
C ILE A 579 -11.78 0.02 -28.47
N GLY A 580 -12.45 1.08 -28.00
CA GLY A 580 -13.86 1.32 -28.31
C GLY A 580 -14.86 0.57 -27.40
N GLN A 581 -14.39 -0.24 -26.45
CA GLN A 581 -15.23 -1.02 -25.53
C GLN A 581 -15.06 -0.60 -24.05
N PRO A 582 -15.33 0.67 -23.69
CA PRO A 582 -14.97 1.20 -22.37
C PRO A 582 -15.71 0.53 -21.22
N GLU A 583 -16.94 0.06 -21.43
CA GLU A 583 -17.71 -0.66 -20.42
C GLU A 583 -17.11 -2.04 -20.14
N ARG A 584 -16.60 -2.71 -21.18
CA ARG A 584 -15.90 -3.98 -21.03
C ARG A 584 -14.57 -3.80 -20.32
N VAL A 585 -13.84 -2.73 -20.65
CA VAL A 585 -12.61 -2.34 -19.94
C VAL A 585 -12.90 -2.10 -18.45
N LYS A 586 -13.94 -1.32 -18.14
CA LYS A 586 -14.39 -1.08 -16.76
C LYS A 586 -14.69 -2.40 -16.03
N GLU A 587 -15.44 -3.30 -16.65
CA GLU A 587 -15.76 -4.60 -16.07
C GLU A 587 -14.52 -5.44 -15.79
N ILE A 588 -13.58 -5.53 -16.74
CA ILE A 588 -12.32 -6.26 -16.59
C ILE A 588 -11.54 -5.73 -15.39
N PHE A 589 -11.34 -4.42 -15.32
CA PHE A 589 -10.56 -3.77 -14.27
C PHE A 589 -11.20 -3.91 -12.89
N CYS A 590 -12.53 -3.78 -12.79
CA CYS A 590 -13.23 -4.01 -11.53
C CYS A 590 -13.13 -5.48 -11.11
N ARG A 591 -13.37 -6.43 -12.02
CA ARG A 591 -13.34 -7.87 -11.70
C ARG A 591 -11.92 -8.36 -11.35
N SER A 592 -10.89 -7.74 -11.91
CA SER A 592 -9.50 -8.10 -11.66
C SER A 592 -8.88 -7.40 -10.44
N ALA A 593 -9.55 -6.39 -9.87
CA ALA A 593 -9.07 -5.63 -8.73
C ALA A 593 -8.81 -6.52 -7.51
N THR A 594 -7.80 -6.17 -6.71
CA THR A 594 -7.47 -6.88 -5.47
C THR A 594 -8.26 -6.28 -4.32
N SER A 595 -9.21 -7.02 -3.77
CA SER A 595 -9.95 -6.58 -2.58
C SER A 595 -9.02 -6.24 -1.42
N LEU A 596 -9.30 -5.14 -0.72
CA LEU A 596 -8.60 -4.74 0.50
C LEU A 596 -9.31 -5.23 1.76
N GLY A 597 -10.41 -5.99 1.63
CA GLY A 597 -11.22 -6.43 2.76
C GLY A 597 -11.89 -5.27 3.52
N ARG A 598 -12.18 -4.16 2.84
CA ARG A 598 -12.84 -2.97 3.40
C ARG A 598 -14.29 -2.86 2.89
N GLU A 599 -15.02 -1.91 3.47
CA GLU A 599 -16.39 -1.58 3.06
C GLU A 599 -16.48 -1.34 1.55
N HIS A 600 -17.48 -1.96 0.90
CA HIS A 600 -17.61 -1.97 -0.55
C HIS A 600 -17.76 -0.55 -1.12
N TYR A 601 -18.55 0.29 -0.46
CA TYR A 601 -18.71 1.68 -0.87
C TYR A 601 -17.46 2.56 -0.67
N PHE A 602 -16.42 2.05 -0.03
CA PHE A 602 -15.18 2.80 0.20
C PHE A 602 -14.10 2.34 -0.78
N GLN A 603 -13.94 1.02 -0.95
CA GLN A 603 -12.89 0.44 -1.81
C GLN A 603 -13.37 0.13 -3.24
N GLY A 604 -14.67 0.16 -3.51
CA GLY A 604 -15.25 -0.37 -4.74
C GLY A 604 -14.95 -1.86 -4.88
N ALA A 605 -14.48 -2.26 -6.06
CA ALA A 605 -14.01 -3.62 -6.32
C ALA A 605 -12.64 -3.94 -5.69
N GLY A 606 -11.92 -2.93 -5.18
CA GLY A 606 -10.60 -3.08 -4.56
C GLY A 606 -9.50 -2.27 -5.25
N LEU A 607 -8.26 -2.58 -4.91
CA LEU A 607 -7.08 -1.94 -5.46
C LEU A 607 -6.82 -2.39 -6.89
N LEU A 608 -6.54 -1.42 -7.77
CA LEU A 608 -6.10 -1.66 -9.14
C LEU A 608 -4.95 -2.69 -9.22
N ASP A 609 -5.13 -3.67 -10.11
CA ASP A 609 -4.11 -4.69 -10.41
C ASP A 609 -4.02 -4.90 -11.93
N LEU A 610 -3.02 -4.28 -12.56
CA LEU A 610 -2.83 -4.35 -14.01
C LEU A 610 -2.43 -5.75 -14.50
N MET A 611 -1.65 -6.49 -13.69
CA MET A 611 -1.24 -7.85 -14.05
C MET A 611 -2.43 -8.79 -14.11
N ARG A 612 -3.31 -8.73 -13.11
CA ARG A 612 -4.55 -9.53 -13.10
C ARG A 612 -5.48 -9.12 -14.23
N ALA A 613 -5.59 -7.82 -14.54
CA ALA A 613 -6.40 -7.35 -15.66
C ALA A 613 -5.95 -7.99 -16.99
N LEU A 614 -4.65 -7.93 -17.29
CA LEU A 614 -4.04 -8.52 -18.49
C LEU A 614 -4.18 -10.04 -18.56
N GLN A 615 -4.15 -10.73 -17.42
CA GLN A 615 -4.29 -12.20 -17.33
C GLN A 615 -5.75 -12.69 -17.36
N SER A 616 -6.71 -11.81 -17.12
CA SER A 616 -8.12 -12.17 -16.99
C SER A 616 -8.88 -12.31 -18.31
N VAL A 617 -8.21 -12.01 -19.42
CA VAL A 617 -8.76 -11.96 -20.78
C VAL A 617 -8.03 -12.89 -21.74
#